data_AF-A0A5C3LAT4-F1
#
_entry.id   AF-A0A5C3LAT4-F1
#
_cell.length_a   1.000
_cell.length_b   1.000
_cell.length_c   1.000
_cell.angle_alpha   90.00
_cell.angle_beta   90.00
_cell.angle_gamma   90.00
#
_symmetry.space_group_name_H-M   'P 1'
#
loop_
_entity.id
_entity.type
_entity.pdbx_description
1 polymer ?
#
loop_
_entity_poly.entity_id
_entity_poly.type
_entity_poly.pdbx_seq_one_letter_code
_entity_poly.pdbx_strand_id
1 'polypeptide(L)'
;MPEGDSFLPRIQSVFYAVFDETIGPKIVYQVPEGLIASQTLTSNGNGSRTLFNFSEISMYVIPPSPLCGRLVICSTKRHRVIGFPVELTGKYKRYYFRYNLCFVFERNADLSCYEPIVRKISRVFKSCEEESGFLSSAETSPQVHSVLEQLYEDLNSYSETSIPIDQFNSIELKIFPFYPNPPEVKDWMVPLALINLPKRFEENWDLTMIKVCRCIDGVNHVGRIAQLANCDIRLTRQAIAHLLYYQVIMTIDIFQYSNMYTLCKSIQWLADEQHVKDECGPYVVKPGSKTPPDWPDLLHLYSRFKIGKTVFEWMREYDVEQLGIDIRRFITFGVIKGFLRRVHRYPYKHSCFANVTPYPPQLIPFLDGDHHTDEIGVRFGCGWPQLQEWLIAIGGGESPEKMGNVVVICR
;
A
#
# COMPACT_ATOMS: atom_id res chain seq x y z
N MET A 1 -7.96 10.89 -4.26
CA MET A 1 -6.63 10.54 -4.78
C MET A 1 -6.41 11.40 -6.02
N PRO A 2 -5.24 12.02 -6.21
CA PRO A 2 -5.01 12.79 -7.43
C PRO A 2 -5.11 11.84 -8.63
N GLU A 3 -5.95 12.21 -9.57
CA GLU A 3 -6.19 11.50 -10.82
C GLU A 3 -4.92 11.53 -11.69
N GLY A 4 -4.48 10.38 -12.18
CA GLY A 4 -3.64 10.31 -13.39
C GLY A 4 -2.19 9.82 -13.24
N ASP A 5 -1.62 9.74 -12.04
CA ASP A 5 -0.30 9.13 -11.88
C ASP A 5 -0.45 7.61 -11.85
N SER A 6 0.02 6.95 -12.90
CA SER A 6 0.21 5.50 -12.87
C SER A 6 1.00 5.14 -11.62
N PHE A 7 0.51 4.17 -10.83
CA PHE A 7 1.18 3.71 -9.61
C PHE A 7 2.65 3.32 -9.87
N LEU A 8 2.96 2.95 -11.11
CA LEU A 8 4.29 2.62 -11.58
C LEU A 8 4.97 3.85 -12.23
N PRO A 9 6.24 4.12 -11.92
CA PRO A 9 6.97 5.20 -12.56
C PRO A 9 7.10 4.99 -14.06
N ARG A 10 6.79 6.03 -14.83
CA ARG A 10 6.89 6.00 -16.29
C ARG A 10 8.35 5.94 -16.75
N ILE A 11 8.64 5.03 -17.68
CA ILE A 11 9.95 4.96 -18.35
C ILE A 11 10.04 6.13 -19.32
N GLN A 12 11.09 6.95 -19.19
CA GLN A 12 11.35 8.07 -20.09
C GLN A 12 12.21 7.68 -21.29
N SER A 13 13.13 6.73 -21.10
CA SER A 13 13.97 6.20 -22.17
C SER A 13 14.56 4.84 -21.78
N VAL A 14 14.80 3.99 -22.78
CA VAL A 14 15.59 2.76 -22.67
C VAL A 14 16.75 2.87 -23.63
N PHE A 15 17.95 2.48 -23.20
CA PHE A 15 19.12 2.49 -24.07
C PHE A 15 20.04 1.30 -23.84
N TYR A 16 20.72 0.90 -24.91
CA TYR A 16 21.69 -0.17 -24.93
C TYR A 16 23.08 0.41 -25.16
N ALA A 17 24.00 0.13 -24.25
CA ALA A 17 25.37 0.60 -24.27
C ALA A 17 26.36 -0.56 -24.28
N VAL A 18 27.47 -0.38 -24.98
CA VAL A 18 28.55 -1.36 -25.14
C VAL A 18 29.89 -0.67 -24.88
N PHE A 19 30.85 -1.44 -24.37
CA PHE A 19 32.24 -1.00 -24.34
C PHE A 19 32.90 -1.19 -25.72
N ASP A 20 33.08 -0.09 -26.45
CA ASP A 20 33.84 -0.07 -27.70
C ASP A 20 35.35 -0.01 -27.41
N GLU A 21 36.13 -0.66 -28.26
CA GLU A 21 37.58 -0.78 -28.07
C GLU A 21 38.35 0.52 -28.32
N THR A 22 37.91 1.34 -29.27
CA THR A 22 38.60 2.56 -29.68
C THR A 22 37.99 3.79 -29.04
N ILE A 23 36.67 3.81 -28.88
CA ILE A 23 35.92 4.96 -28.36
C ILE A 23 35.68 4.83 -26.85
N GLY A 24 35.69 3.62 -26.30
CA GLY A 24 35.29 3.34 -24.93
C GLY A 24 33.78 3.14 -24.80
N PRO A 25 33.16 3.43 -23.65
CA PRO A 25 31.71 3.29 -23.48
C PRO A 25 30.95 4.12 -24.51
N LYS A 26 30.04 3.49 -25.26
CA LYS A 26 29.14 4.17 -26.20
C LYS A 26 27.72 3.62 -26.11
N ILE A 27 26.74 4.49 -26.36
CA ILE A 27 25.36 4.07 -26.61
C ILE A 27 25.27 3.62 -28.07
N VAL A 28 24.72 2.43 -28.28
CA VAL A 28 24.50 1.87 -29.62
C VAL A 28 23.07 2.15 -30.09
N TYR A 29 22.09 1.89 -29.22
CA TYR A 29 20.67 2.13 -29.48
C TYR A 29 20.02 2.84 -28.29
N GLN A 30 19.07 3.73 -28.56
CA GLN A 30 18.27 4.39 -27.53
C GLN A 30 16.86 4.66 -28.06
N VAL A 31 15.87 4.51 -27.18
CA VAL A 31 14.45 4.74 -27.48
C VAL A 31 13.86 5.59 -26.36
N PRO A 32 13.14 6.69 -26.66
CA PRO A 32 13.13 7.39 -27.94
C PRO A 32 14.52 7.89 -28.38
N GLU A 33 14.71 8.05 -29.69
CA GLU A 33 16.00 8.47 -30.26
C GLU A 33 16.40 9.90 -29.83
N GLY A 34 17.70 10.12 -29.67
CA GLY A 34 18.27 11.46 -29.46
C GLY A 34 18.01 12.09 -28.08
N LEU A 35 17.42 11.37 -27.13
CA LEU A 35 17.15 11.88 -25.78
C LEU A 35 18.41 11.93 -24.90
N ILE A 36 19.39 11.08 -25.12
CA ILE A 36 20.66 11.09 -24.39
C ILE A 36 21.75 11.63 -25.33
N ALA A 37 22.38 12.74 -24.93
CA ALA A 37 23.41 13.37 -25.74
C ALA A 37 24.69 12.53 -25.74
N SER A 38 25.14 12.11 -26.93
CA SER A 38 26.48 11.56 -27.18
C SER A 38 27.34 12.64 -27.86
N GLN A 39 28.64 12.70 -27.54
CA GLN A 39 29.53 13.83 -27.87
C GLN A 39 29.74 14.12 -29.38
N THR A 40 29.07 13.44 -30.30
CA THR A 40 29.37 13.50 -31.74
C THR A 40 28.28 14.04 -32.66
N LEU A 41 27.16 14.56 -32.15
CA LEU A 41 26.19 15.26 -33.00
C LEU A 41 26.18 16.75 -32.66
N THR A 42 26.97 17.50 -33.43
CA THR A 42 26.84 18.95 -33.55
C THR A 42 25.40 19.30 -33.86
N SER A 43 24.81 20.08 -32.96
CA SER A 43 23.50 20.68 -33.04
C SER A 43 23.22 21.28 -34.42
N ASN A 44 22.32 20.66 -35.18
CA ASN A 44 21.58 21.32 -36.24
C ASN A 44 20.12 20.84 -36.17
N GLY A 45 19.23 21.74 -35.74
CA GLY A 45 17.79 21.62 -35.95
C GLY A 45 16.98 21.11 -34.76
N ASN A 46 16.14 22.01 -34.21
CA ASN A 46 14.98 21.78 -33.36
C ASN A 46 15.19 21.10 -32.00
N GLY A 47 15.38 21.91 -30.95
CA GLY A 47 14.67 21.82 -29.66
C GLY A 47 14.50 20.47 -28.95
N SER A 48 15.23 19.41 -29.32
CA SER A 48 15.12 18.10 -28.68
C SER A 48 15.68 18.22 -27.28
N ARG A 49 14.79 18.08 -26.31
CA ARG A 49 15.09 18.24 -24.88
C ARG A 49 15.92 17.03 -24.43
N THR A 50 17.22 17.10 -24.60
CA THR A 50 18.14 16.07 -24.10
C THR A 50 18.00 15.93 -22.58
N LEU A 51 17.88 14.70 -22.10
CA LEU A 51 17.65 14.39 -20.69
C LEU A 51 18.92 14.65 -19.86
N PHE A 52 20.06 14.18 -20.37
CA PHE A 52 21.40 14.36 -19.81
C PHE A 52 22.48 13.96 -20.83
N ASN A 53 23.74 14.25 -20.51
CA ASN A 53 24.89 13.86 -21.33
C ASN A 53 25.43 12.49 -20.89
N PHE A 54 25.62 11.56 -21.83
CA PHE A 54 26.11 10.21 -21.54
C PHE A 54 27.49 10.20 -20.87
N SER A 55 28.34 11.19 -21.17
CA SER A 55 29.68 11.28 -20.59
C SER A 55 29.69 11.43 -19.07
N GLU A 56 28.60 11.96 -18.47
CA GLU A 56 28.49 12.10 -17.01
C GLU A 56 28.26 10.75 -16.31
N ILE A 57 27.65 9.78 -17.00
CA ILE A 57 27.24 8.49 -16.41
C ILE A 57 27.93 7.28 -17.01
N SER A 58 28.73 7.46 -18.07
CA SER A 58 29.31 6.38 -18.87
C SER A 58 30.11 5.36 -18.05
N MET A 59 30.88 5.84 -17.05
CA MET A 59 31.65 5.00 -16.14
C MET A 59 30.79 4.19 -15.15
N TYR A 60 29.58 4.65 -14.85
CA TYR A 60 28.64 3.91 -14.01
C TYR A 60 27.82 2.93 -14.85
N VAL A 61 27.44 3.30 -16.07
CA VAL A 61 26.70 2.46 -17.00
C VAL A 61 27.55 1.29 -17.49
N ILE A 62 28.80 1.53 -17.85
CA ILE A 62 29.77 0.51 -18.27
C ILE A 62 30.93 0.51 -17.27
N PRO A 63 30.75 -0.07 -16.07
CA PRO A 63 31.77 -0.04 -15.03
C PRO A 63 32.88 -1.07 -15.30
N PRO A 64 33.99 -1.00 -14.53
CA PRO A 64 35.02 -2.02 -14.56
C PRO A 64 34.52 -3.37 -14.02
N SER A 65 35.20 -4.46 -14.40
CA SER A 65 34.87 -5.87 -14.08
C SER A 65 34.36 -6.14 -12.65
N PRO A 66 34.92 -5.55 -11.56
CA PRO A 66 34.45 -5.84 -10.19
C PRO A 66 33.00 -5.43 -9.90
N LEU A 67 32.43 -4.52 -10.70
CA LEU A 67 31.06 -4.03 -10.56
C LEU A 67 30.10 -4.68 -11.58
N CYS A 68 30.60 -5.43 -12.56
CA CYS A 68 29.78 -6.21 -13.47
C CYS A 68 29.06 -7.34 -12.70
N GLY A 69 27.83 -7.67 -13.12
CA GLY A 69 26.99 -8.65 -12.43
C GLY A 69 26.30 -8.10 -11.17
N ARG A 70 26.38 -6.79 -10.91
CA ARG A 70 25.64 -6.11 -9.83
C ARG A 70 24.65 -5.12 -10.44
N LEU A 71 23.55 -4.88 -9.73
CA LEU A 71 22.61 -3.83 -10.12
C LEU A 71 23.26 -2.47 -9.93
N VAL A 72 23.20 -1.63 -10.95
CA VAL A 72 23.71 -0.26 -10.90
C VAL A 72 22.53 0.69 -11.02
N ILE A 73 22.45 1.62 -10.06
CA ILE A 73 21.52 2.73 -10.10
C ILE A 73 22.35 4.01 -10.01
N CYS A 74 22.40 4.78 -11.09
CA CYS A 74 23.03 6.09 -11.10
C CYS A 74 21.97 7.20 -11.15
N SER A 75 22.38 8.36 -10.65
CA SER A 75 21.49 9.48 -10.36
C SER A 75 22.08 10.73 -10.99
N THR A 76 21.34 11.34 -11.92
CA THR A 76 21.69 12.64 -12.51
C THR A 76 20.90 13.75 -11.80
N LYS A 77 21.04 14.99 -12.28
CA LYS A 77 20.34 16.16 -11.71
C LYS A 77 18.81 16.00 -11.69
N ARG A 78 18.24 15.38 -12.73
CA ARG A 78 16.78 15.27 -12.92
C ARG A 78 16.30 13.85 -13.20
N HIS A 79 17.21 12.89 -13.34
CA HIS A 79 16.86 11.54 -13.75
C HIS A 79 17.57 10.50 -12.88
N ARG A 80 17.00 9.29 -12.84
CA ARG A 80 17.67 8.10 -12.34
C ARG A 80 17.79 7.11 -13.48
N VAL A 81 18.90 6.40 -13.53
CA VAL A 81 19.16 5.36 -14.52
C VAL A 81 19.44 4.07 -13.78
N ILE A 82 18.75 3.01 -14.17
CA ILE A 82 18.93 1.65 -13.64
C ILE A 82 19.41 0.73 -14.75
N GLY A 83 20.43 -0.06 -14.47
CA GLY A 83 21.02 -1.01 -15.40
C GLY A 83 21.64 -2.19 -14.67
N PHE A 84 21.90 -3.25 -15.39
CA PHE A 84 22.60 -4.43 -14.88
C PHE A 84 23.74 -4.76 -15.86
N PRO A 85 24.93 -4.16 -15.66
CA PRO A 85 26.07 -4.35 -16.54
C PRO A 85 26.55 -5.81 -16.51
N VAL A 86 26.72 -6.38 -17.69
CA VAL A 86 27.17 -7.75 -17.88
C VAL A 86 28.55 -7.73 -18.53
N GLU A 87 29.46 -8.54 -18.01
CA GLU A 87 30.74 -8.85 -18.62
C GLU A 87 30.74 -10.34 -18.99
N LEU A 88 31.06 -10.63 -20.25
CA LEU A 88 31.29 -11.96 -20.76
C LEU A 88 32.76 -12.09 -21.13
N THR A 89 33.37 -13.23 -20.82
CA THR A 89 34.77 -13.52 -21.15
C THR A 89 34.86 -14.63 -22.19
N GLY A 90 35.81 -14.55 -23.13
CA GLY A 90 36.05 -15.63 -24.10
C GLY A 90 36.39 -15.12 -25.50
N LYS A 91 35.53 -15.46 -26.48
CA LYS A 91 35.79 -15.39 -27.94
C LYS A 91 35.90 -13.95 -28.52
N TYR A 92 35.96 -12.94 -27.68
CA TYR A 92 35.96 -11.55 -28.07
C TYR A 92 37.39 -11.04 -28.33
N LYS A 93 37.53 -10.01 -29.16
CA LYS A 93 38.84 -9.44 -29.54
C LYS A 93 39.72 -9.04 -28.35
N ARG A 94 39.12 -8.60 -27.23
CA ARG A 94 39.83 -8.27 -25.97
C ARG A 94 39.67 -9.33 -24.88
N TYR A 95 39.26 -10.55 -25.23
CA TYR A 95 38.89 -11.62 -24.31
C TYR A 95 37.68 -11.30 -23.41
N TYR A 96 37.09 -10.10 -23.50
CA TYR A 96 35.88 -9.72 -22.81
C TYR A 96 34.94 -8.91 -23.70
N PHE A 97 33.63 -9.01 -23.42
CA PHE A 97 32.56 -8.20 -23.99
C PHE A 97 31.72 -7.63 -22.86
N ARG A 98 31.56 -6.30 -22.85
CA ARG A 98 30.79 -5.60 -21.83
C ARG A 98 29.64 -4.86 -22.48
N TYR A 99 28.45 -5.09 -21.95
CA TYR A 99 27.25 -4.38 -22.36
C TYR A 99 26.37 -4.07 -21.15
N ASN A 100 25.46 -3.13 -21.33
CA ASN A 100 24.43 -2.83 -20.36
C ASN A 100 23.18 -2.31 -21.07
N LEU A 101 22.02 -2.78 -20.63
CA LEU A 101 20.73 -2.24 -21.01
C LEU A 101 20.19 -1.44 -19.82
N CYS A 102 19.85 -0.19 -20.06
CA CYS A 102 19.49 0.78 -19.03
C CYS A 102 18.11 1.38 -19.28
N PHE A 103 17.38 1.58 -18.19
CA PHE A 103 16.11 2.32 -18.15
C PHE A 103 16.31 3.66 -17.46
N VAL A 104 15.68 4.70 -17.98
CA VAL A 104 15.74 6.07 -17.48
C VAL A 104 14.39 6.49 -16.94
N PHE A 105 14.40 7.07 -15.74
CA PHE A 105 13.22 7.52 -15.01
C PHE A 105 13.44 8.93 -14.44
N GLU A 106 12.36 9.55 -13.98
CA GLU A 106 12.41 10.80 -13.22
C GLU A 106 13.21 10.65 -11.90
N ARG A 107 13.78 11.76 -11.41
CA ARG A 107 14.60 11.81 -10.19
C ARG A 107 13.96 11.13 -8.97
N ASN A 108 12.67 11.35 -8.77
CA ASN A 108 11.96 10.93 -7.55
C ASN A 108 11.22 9.60 -7.73
N ALA A 109 11.35 8.95 -8.88
CA ALA A 109 10.75 7.66 -9.15
C ALA A 109 11.30 6.56 -8.24
N ASP A 110 10.41 5.68 -7.76
CA ASP A 110 10.80 4.46 -7.07
C ASP A 110 11.14 3.36 -8.08
N LEU A 111 12.40 2.91 -8.09
CA LEU A 111 12.91 1.94 -9.07
C LEU A 111 12.81 0.50 -8.59
N SER A 112 12.32 0.27 -7.37
CA SER A 112 12.27 -1.06 -6.74
C SER A 112 11.52 -2.08 -7.60
N CYS A 113 10.46 -1.66 -8.30
CA CYS A 113 9.65 -2.50 -9.18
C CYS A 113 10.41 -2.94 -10.45
N TYR A 114 11.44 -2.20 -10.87
CA TYR A 114 12.21 -2.46 -12.09
C TYR A 114 13.48 -3.26 -11.87
N GLU A 115 13.95 -3.42 -10.62
CA GLU A 115 15.16 -4.20 -10.35
C GLU A 115 15.08 -5.66 -10.85
N PRO A 116 13.97 -6.40 -10.63
CA PRO A 116 13.83 -7.76 -11.14
C PRO A 116 13.77 -7.80 -12.68
N ILE A 117 13.21 -6.76 -13.29
CA ILE A 117 13.01 -6.62 -14.73
C ILE A 117 14.36 -6.49 -15.43
N VAL A 118 15.18 -5.54 -15.00
CA VAL A 118 16.52 -5.32 -15.57
C VAL A 118 17.41 -6.55 -15.38
N ARG A 119 17.34 -7.21 -14.21
CA ARG A 119 18.08 -8.47 -13.97
C ARG A 119 17.63 -9.59 -14.91
N LYS A 120 16.32 -9.76 -15.15
CA LYS A 120 15.80 -10.80 -16.03
C LYS A 120 16.23 -10.54 -17.48
N ILE A 121 16.11 -9.31 -17.97
CA ILE A 121 16.55 -8.93 -19.33
C ILE A 121 18.04 -9.24 -19.51
N SER A 122 18.90 -8.76 -18.61
CA SER A 122 20.34 -9.02 -18.70
C SER A 122 20.71 -10.50 -18.62
N ARG A 123 19.94 -11.33 -17.91
CA ARG A 123 20.14 -12.79 -17.90
C ARG A 123 19.76 -13.42 -19.23
N VAL A 124 18.62 -13.05 -19.81
CA VAL A 124 18.19 -13.58 -21.12
C VAL A 124 19.18 -13.16 -22.22
N PHE A 125 19.58 -11.90 -22.26
CA PHE A 125 20.59 -11.40 -23.20
C PHE A 125 21.95 -12.08 -23.03
N LYS A 126 22.34 -12.41 -21.78
CA LYS A 126 23.54 -13.19 -21.53
C LYS A 126 23.44 -14.59 -22.15
N SER A 127 22.33 -15.31 -21.94
CA SER A 127 22.12 -16.63 -22.55
C SER A 127 22.13 -16.57 -24.07
N CYS A 128 21.42 -15.60 -24.67
CA CYS A 128 21.37 -15.41 -26.13
C CYS A 128 22.78 -15.17 -26.71
N GLU A 129 23.60 -14.38 -26.03
CA GLU A 129 24.97 -14.09 -26.45
C GLU A 129 25.91 -15.30 -26.31
N GLU A 130 25.78 -16.09 -25.24
CA GLU A 130 26.58 -17.32 -25.05
C GLU A 130 26.24 -18.42 -26.07
N GLU A 131 24.97 -18.51 -26.49
CA GLU A 131 24.46 -19.53 -27.41
C GLU A 131 24.67 -19.17 -28.89
N SER A 132 24.30 -17.95 -29.30
CA SER A 132 24.25 -17.56 -30.72
C SER A 132 25.12 -16.36 -31.07
N GLY A 133 25.73 -15.68 -30.09
CA GLY A 133 26.45 -14.42 -30.34
C GLY A 133 25.53 -13.28 -30.76
N PHE A 134 24.29 -13.28 -30.26
CA PHE A 134 23.21 -12.36 -30.66
C PHE A 134 23.58 -10.87 -30.60
N LEU A 135 24.32 -10.44 -29.57
CA LEU A 135 24.70 -9.05 -29.35
C LEU A 135 25.99 -8.65 -30.06
N SER A 136 26.88 -9.62 -30.31
CA SER A 136 28.18 -9.37 -30.94
C SER A 136 28.17 -9.54 -32.46
N SER A 137 27.22 -10.30 -33.01
CA SER A 137 27.08 -10.49 -34.47
C SER A 137 26.47 -9.27 -35.16
N ALA A 138 27.03 -8.91 -36.31
CA ALA A 138 26.59 -7.76 -37.11
C ALA A 138 25.20 -7.95 -37.74
N GLU A 139 24.75 -9.20 -37.91
CA GLU A 139 23.46 -9.52 -38.53
C GLU A 139 22.30 -9.42 -37.53
N THR A 140 22.54 -9.83 -36.27
CA THR A 140 21.51 -9.88 -35.22
C THR A 140 21.52 -8.65 -34.33
N SER A 141 22.65 -7.94 -34.19
CA SER A 141 22.74 -6.71 -33.40
C SER A 141 21.63 -5.68 -33.69
N PRO A 142 21.20 -5.44 -34.95
CA PRO A 142 20.10 -4.51 -35.22
C PRO A 142 18.76 -4.91 -34.58
N GLN A 143 18.52 -6.20 -34.32
CA GLN A 143 17.28 -6.68 -33.68
C GLN A 143 17.18 -6.24 -32.21
N VAL A 144 18.30 -5.87 -31.58
CA VAL A 144 18.30 -5.27 -30.24
C VAL A 144 17.48 -3.97 -30.24
N HIS A 145 17.52 -3.19 -31.33
CA HIS A 145 16.73 -1.97 -31.43
C HIS A 145 15.22 -2.25 -31.34
N SER A 146 14.72 -3.23 -32.10
CA SER A 146 13.31 -3.60 -32.06
C SER A 146 12.89 -4.13 -30.69
N VAL A 147 13.78 -4.86 -30.00
CA VAL A 147 13.53 -5.29 -28.61
C VAL A 147 13.41 -4.09 -27.68
N LEU A 148 14.26 -3.07 -27.82
CA LEU A 148 14.19 -1.84 -27.00
C LEU A 148 12.90 -1.05 -27.24
N GLU A 149 12.45 -0.94 -28.49
CA GLU A 149 11.18 -0.28 -28.83
C GLU A 149 10.00 -0.99 -28.19
N GLN A 150 9.94 -2.31 -28.35
CA GLN A 150 8.88 -3.11 -27.76
C GLN A 150 8.90 -3.05 -26.23
N LEU A 151 10.08 -3.13 -25.60
CA LEU A 151 10.23 -2.95 -24.14
C LEU A 151 9.73 -1.58 -23.67
N TYR A 152 10.05 -0.51 -24.41
CA TYR A 152 9.65 0.85 -24.04
C TYR A 152 8.13 1.05 -24.16
N GLU A 153 7.51 0.59 -25.25
CA GLU A 153 6.08 0.74 -25.49
C GLU A 153 5.24 -0.17 -24.59
N ASP A 154 5.58 -1.47 -24.52
CA ASP A 154 4.78 -2.46 -23.79
C ASP A 154 4.83 -2.21 -22.27
N LEU A 155 6.00 -1.91 -21.71
CA LEU A 155 6.12 -1.67 -20.26
C LEU A 155 5.47 -0.36 -19.82
N ASN A 156 5.44 0.67 -20.68
CA ASN A 156 4.73 1.92 -20.38
C ASN A 156 3.21 1.81 -20.59
N SER A 157 2.75 0.99 -21.55
CA SER A 157 1.33 0.88 -21.90
C SER A 157 0.59 -0.22 -21.13
N TYR A 158 1.22 -1.38 -20.95
CA TYR A 158 0.61 -2.59 -20.38
C TYR A 158 1.27 -3.06 -19.09
N SER A 159 2.46 -2.56 -18.75
CA SER A 159 3.27 -3.02 -17.61
C SER A 159 3.67 -4.51 -17.67
N GLU A 160 3.51 -5.14 -18.82
CA GLU A 160 3.91 -6.51 -19.13
C GLU A 160 4.30 -6.62 -20.59
N THR A 161 5.17 -7.57 -20.94
CA THR A 161 5.62 -7.79 -22.32
C THR A 161 6.08 -9.23 -22.51
N SER A 162 5.93 -9.72 -23.73
CA SER A 162 6.44 -11.02 -24.19
C SER A 162 7.12 -10.83 -25.54
N ILE A 163 8.44 -10.94 -25.55
CA ILE A 163 9.28 -10.67 -26.73
C ILE A 163 10.03 -11.95 -27.09
N PRO A 164 9.68 -12.66 -28.17
CA PRO A 164 10.47 -13.77 -28.67
C PRO A 164 11.75 -13.24 -29.32
N ILE A 165 12.93 -13.70 -28.87
CA ILE A 165 14.22 -13.33 -29.48
C ILE A 165 14.61 -14.36 -30.54
N ASP A 166 14.62 -15.64 -30.15
CA ASP A 166 14.93 -16.75 -31.02
C ASP A 166 13.97 -17.93 -30.78
N GLN A 167 14.26 -19.10 -31.35
CA GLN A 167 13.42 -20.29 -31.21
C GLN A 167 13.30 -20.81 -29.76
N PHE A 168 14.27 -20.51 -28.91
CA PHE A 168 14.43 -21.08 -27.56
C PHE A 168 14.37 -20.02 -26.44
N ASN A 169 14.61 -18.75 -26.76
CA ASN A 169 14.75 -17.64 -25.83
C ASN A 169 13.64 -16.60 -26.06
N SER A 170 12.90 -16.31 -24.98
CA SER A 170 11.90 -15.24 -24.92
C SER A 170 12.11 -14.37 -23.67
N ILE A 171 11.80 -13.08 -23.80
CA ILE A 171 11.71 -12.15 -22.67
C ILE A 171 10.25 -12.04 -22.25
N GLU A 172 9.92 -12.65 -21.12
CA GLU A 172 8.61 -12.51 -20.48
C GLU A 172 8.74 -11.63 -19.24
N LEU A 173 8.06 -10.48 -19.20
CA LEU A 173 8.17 -9.54 -18.09
C LEU A 173 6.78 -9.09 -17.64
N LYS A 174 6.65 -8.90 -16.33
CA LYS A 174 5.49 -8.28 -15.71
C LYS A 174 5.95 -7.44 -14.52
N ILE A 175 5.61 -6.17 -14.53
CA ILE A 175 5.95 -5.24 -13.46
C ILE A 175 4.90 -5.39 -12.37
N PHE A 176 5.35 -5.73 -11.18
CA PHE A 176 4.50 -5.76 -10.01
C PHE A 176 4.77 -4.54 -9.14
N PRO A 177 3.71 -3.82 -8.71
CA PRO A 177 3.84 -2.79 -7.69
C PRO A 177 4.38 -3.37 -6.38
N PHE A 178 5.28 -2.64 -5.73
CA PHE A 178 5.69 -2.97 -4.37
C PHE A 178 4.67 -2.42 -3.38
N TYR A 179 4.11 -3.31 -2.55
CA TYR A 179 3.25 -2.91 -1.45
C TYR A 179 4.00 -3.10 -0.12
N PRO A 180 3.89 -2.14 0.81
CA PRO A 180 4.43 -2.33 2.14
C PRO A 180 3.70 -3.46 2.87
N ASN A 181 4.41 -4.18 3.73
CA ASN A 181 3.78 -5.20 4.56
C ASN A 181 2.70 -4.56 5.46
N PRO A 182 1.47 -5.08 5.47
CA PRO A 182 0.40 -4.53 6.28
C PRO A 182 0.70 -4.73 7.77
N PRO A 183 0.08 -3.92 8.66
CA PRO A 183 0.12 -4.16 10.08
C PRO A 183 -0.54 -5.51 10.43
N GLU A 184 -0.18 -6.05 11.59
CA GLU A 184 -0.74 -7.32 12.04
C GLU A 184 -2.26 -7.21 12.28
N VAL A 185 -3.02 -8.12 11.67
CA VAL A 185 -4.47 -8.18 11.83
C VAL A 185 -4.84 -8.82 13.17
N LYS A 186 -5.57 -8.09 13.99
CA LYS A 186 -6.09 -8.54 15.28
C LYS A 186 -7.56 -8.94 15.19
N ASP A 187 -8.00 -9.80 16.10
CA ASP A 187 -9.34 -10.42 16.04
C ASP A 187 -10.48 -9.40 16.22
N TRP A 188 -10.24 -8.30 16.93
CA TRP A 188 -11.20 -7.23 17.19
C TRP A 188 -11.24 -6.13 16.13
N MET A 189 -10.35 -6.17 15.14
CA MET A 189 -10.37 -5.19 14.04
C MET A 189 -11.57 -5.43 13.13
N VAL A 190 -12.15 -4.36 12.59
CA VAL A 190 -13.27 -4.41 11.65
C VAL A 190 -12.75 -4.05 10.25
N PRO A 191 -12.76 -5.00 9.29
CA PRO A 191 -12.41 -4.69 7.91
C PRO A 191 -13.54 -3.89 7.24
N LEU A 192 -13.18 -2.80 6.59
CA LEU A 192 -14.03 -1.96 5.77
C LEU A 192 -13.55 -2.03 4.32
N ALA A 193 -14.43 -2.45 3.42
CA ALA A 193 -14.12 -2.51 1.99
C ALA A 193 -14.13 -1.11 1.35
N LEU A 194 -13.06 -0.76 0.65
CA LEU A 194 -12.96 0.50 -0.11
C LEU A 194 -13.57 0.36 -1.52
N ILE A 195 -13.66 -0.88 -2.01
CA ILE A 195 -14.28 -1.21 -3.29
C ILE A 195 -15.39 -2.23 -3.10
N ASN A 196 -16.21 -2.40 -4.14
CA ASN A 196 -17.20 -3.46 -4.18
C ASN A 196 -16.53 -4.82 -4.42
N LEU A 197 -16.20 -5.53 -3.35
CA LEU A 197 -15.54 -6.84 -3.37
C LEU A 197 -16.29 -7.88 -4.23
N PRO A 198 -17.63 -8.04 -4.12
CA PRO A 198 -18.36 -9.03 -4.92
C PRO A 198 -18.22 -8.89 -6.43
N LYS A 199 -18.02 -7.66 -6.95
CA LYS A 199 -17.83 -7.42 -8.38
C LYS A 199 -16.47 -7.89 -8.91
N ARG A 200 -15.54 -8.28 -8.03
CA ARG A 200 -14.17 -8.68 -8.38
C ARG A 200 -13.94 -10.19 -8.29
N PHE A 201 -14.94 -10.97 -7.91
CA PHE A 201 -14.78 -12.42 -7.79
C PHE A 201 -14.58 -13.05 -9.17
N GLU A 202 -13.48 -13.79 -9.31
CA GLU A 202 -13.19 -14.67 -10.45
C GLU A 202 -13.28 -16.13 -10.01
N GLU A 203 -13.46 -17.05 -10.96
CA GLU A 203 -13.67 -18.48 -10.67
C GLU A 203 -12.45 -19.16 -10.01
N ASN A 204 -11.26 -18.63 -10.26
CA ASN A 204 -9.98 -19.13 -9.72
C ASN A 204 -9.63 -18.56 -8.34
N TRP A 205 -10.51 -17.76 -7.72
CA TRP A 205 -10.25 -17.19 -6.40
C TRP A 205 -10.26 -18.26 -5.31
N ASP A 206 -9.44 -18.02 -4.28
CA ASP A 206 -9.40 -18.87 -3.11
C ASP A 206 -10.77 -18.95 -2.39
N LEU A 207 -11.17 -20.16 -2.01
CA LEU A 207 -12.47 -20.42 -1.40
C LEU A 207 -12.65 -19.71 -0.05
N THR A 208 -11.58 -19.61 0.74
CA THR A 208 -11.59 -18.89 2.03
C THR A 208 -11.77 -17.40 1.77
N MET A 209 -11.06 -16.85 0.79
CA MET A 209 -11.18 -15.45 0.40
C MET A 209 -12.61 -15.10 -0.01
N ILE A 210 -13.25 -15.92 -0.85
CA ILE A 210 -14.64 -15.69 -1.28
C ILE A 210 -15.60 -15.67 -0.09
N LYS A 211 -15.48 -16.63 0.83
CA LYS A 211 -16.33 -16.71 2.03
C LYS A 211 -16.14 -15.48 2.93
N VAL A 212 -14.88 -15.13 3.21
CA VAL A 212 -14.54 -13.98 4.07
C VAL A 212 -15.02 -12.67 3.43
N CYS A 213 -14.73 -12.42 2.16
CA CYS A 213 -15.12 -11.20 1.45
C CYS A 213 -16.63 -10.96 1.43
N ARG A 214 -17.44 -12.02 1.35
CA ARG A 214 -18.91 -11.90 1.42
C ARG A 214 -19.43 -11.46 2.79
N CYS A 215 -18.66 -11.70 3.84
CA CYS A 215 -18.99 -11.32 5.21
C CYS A 215 -18.40 -9.95 5.62
N ILE A 216 -17.60 -9.30 4.76
CA ILE A 216 -17.07 -7.96 5.01
C ILE A 216 -18.16 -6.92 4.72
N ASP A 217 -18.76 -6.38 5.79
CA ASP A 217 -19.81 -5.36 5.75
C ASP A 217 -19.39 -4.02 6.37
N GLY A 218 -18.18 -3.92 6.92
CA GLY A 218 -17.71 -2.75 7.66
C GLY A 218 -18.29 -2.62 9.07
N VAL A 219 -18.86 -3.71 9.63
CA VAL A 219 -19.44 -3.75 10.99
C VAL A 219 -18.89 -4.91 11.79
N ASN A 220 -18.81 -6.11 11.19
CA ASN A 220 -18.33 -7.29 11.89
C ASN A 220 -16.80 -7.26 12.05
N HIS A 221 -16.32 -7.58 13.25
CA HIS A 221 -14.89 -7.76 13.50
C HIS A 221 -14.39 -9.10 12.95
N VAL A 222 -13.07 -9.25 12.79
CA VAL A 222 -12.43 -10.44 12.22
C VAL A 222 -12.88 -11.74 12.90
N GLY A 223 -12.96 -11.75 14.23
CA GLY A 223 -13.49 -12.88 15.01
C GLY A 223 -14.90 -13.29 14.61
N ARG A 224 -15.81 -12.31 14.47
CA ARG A 224 -17.19 -12.55 14.04
C ARG A 224 -17.26 -12.99 12.59
N ILE A 225 -16.45 -12.42 11.71
CA ILE A 225 -16.37 -12.80 10.29
C ILE A 225 -15.94 -14.26 10.16
N ALA A 226 -14.96 -14.73 10.94
CA ALA A 226 -14.53 -16.12 10.92
C ALA A 226 -15.68 -17.08 11.27
N GLN A 227 -16.49 -16.74 12.29
CA GLN A 227 -17.68 -17.49 12.68
C GLN A 227 -18.76 -17.50 11.57
N LEU A 228 -19.06 -16.33 10.98
CA LEU A 228 -20.07 -16.20 9.93
C LEU A 228 -19.67 -16.92 8.64
N ALA A 229 -18.38 -16.87 8.29
CA ALA A 229 -17.82 -17.56 7.12
C ALA A 229 -17.61 -19.06 7.36
N ASN A 230 -17.74 -19.54 8.60
CA ASN A 230 -17.37 -20.89 9.03
C ASN A 230 -15.93 -21.25 8.60
N CYS A 231 -14.99 -20.35 8.92
CA CYS A 231 -13.58 -20.47 8.62
C CYS A 231 -12.74 -20.40 9.90
N ASP A 232 -11.55 -21.00 9.88
CA ASP A 232 -10.62 -20.87 11.00
C ASP A 232 -10.14 -19.42 11.15
N ILE A 233 -10.05 -18.95 12.40
CA ILE A 233 -9.67 -17.56 12.71
C ILE A 233 -8.29 -17.17 12.19
N ARG A 234 -7.35 -18.13 12.11
CA ARG A 234 -6.00 -17.86 11.58
C ARG A 234 -6.05 -17.65 10.08
N LEU A 235 -6.82 -18.49 9.37
CA LEU A 235 -7.02 -18.34 7.92
C LEU A 235 -7.78 -17.06 7.59
N THR A 236 -8.79 -16.70 8.39
CA THR A 236 -9.51 -15.43 8.23
C THR A 236 -8.58 -14.23 8.45
N ARG A 237 -7.72 -14.26 9.48
CA ARG A 237 -6.71 -13.20 9.68
C ARG A 237 -5.75 -13.08 8.50
N GLN A 238 -5.27 -14.20 7.95
CA GLN A 238 -4.40 -14.20 6.77
C GLN A 238 -5.13 -13.67 5.53
N ALA A 239 -6.39 -14.04 5.31
CA ALA A 239 -7.19 -13.54 4.21
C ALA A 239 -7.38 -12.01 4.31
N ILE A 240 -7.72 -11.50 5.49
CA ILE A 240 -7.85 -10.05 5.73
C ILE A 240 -6.51 -9.33 5.59
N ALA A 241 -5.41 -9.91 6.08
CA ALA A 241 -4.07 -9.35 5.90
C ALA A 241 -3.70 -9.25 4.42
N HIS A 242 -4.06 -10.25 3.61
CA HIS A 242 -3.83 -10.23 2.17
C HIS A 242 -4.66 -9.15 1.47
N LEU A 243 -5.91 -8.94 1.87
CA LEU A 243 -6.73 -7.85 1.36
C LEU A 243 -6.19 -6.46 1.77
N LEU A 244 -5.62 -6.34 2.97
CA LEU A 244 -4.94 -5.12 3.44
C LEU A 244 -3.65 -4.84 2.66
N TYR A 245 -2.87 -5.89 2.34
CA TYR A 245 -1.64 -5.75 1.55
C TYR A 245 -1.91 -5.10 0.19
N TYR A 246 -2.98 -5.49 -0.50
CA TYR A 246 -3.42 -4.87 -1.76
C TYR A 246 -4.24 -3.58 -1.58
N GLN A 247 -4.40 -3.08 -0.34
CA GLN A 247 -5.12 -1.84 -0.03
C GLN A 247 -6.58 -1.82 -0.53
N VAL A 248 -7.19 -3.00 -0.63
CA VAL A 248 -8.59 -3.17 -1.08
C VAL A 248 -9.56 -2.89 0.06
N ILE A 249 -9.09 -3.14 1.29
CA ILE A 249 -9.81 -2.87 2.53
C ILE A 249 -8.94 -2.01 3.44
N MET A 250 -9.56 -1.42 4.44
CA MET A 250 -8.88 -0.81 5.59
C MET A 250 -9.47 -1.38 6.88
N THR A 251 -8.73 -1.32 7.98
CA THR A 251 -9.24 -1.71 9.31
C THR A 251 -9.66 -0.48 10.10
N ILE A 252 -10.81 -0.59 10.77
CA ILE A 252 -11.34 0.38 11.73
C ILE A 252 -11.69 -0.31 13.04
N ASP A 253 -11.97 0.49 14.07
CA ASP A 253 -12.42 -0.02 15.37
C ASP A 253 -13.89 -0.44 15.37
N ILE A 254 -14.25 -1.29 16.34
CA ILE A 254 -15.64 -1.67 16.58
C ILE A 254 -16.46 -0.42 16.96
N PHE A 255 -17.55 -0.21 16.23
CA PHE A 255 -18.52 0.83 16.54
C PHE A 255 -19.54 0.36 17.59
N GLN A 256 -19.71 1.17 18.64
CA GLN A 256 -20.68 1.03 19.73
C GLN A 256 -21.04 2.45 20.19
N TYR A 257 -22.26 2.65 20.67
CA TYR A 257 -22.71 3.94 21.17
C TYR A 257 -22.02 4.38 22.48
N SER A 258 -21.50 3.43 23.25
CA SER A 258 -20.67 3.66 24.44
C SER A 258 -19.29 4.21 24.11
N ASN A 259 -18.88 4.27 22.84
CA ASN A 259 -17.54 4.67 22.46
C ASN A 259 -17.32 6.16 22.61
N MET A 260 -16.05 6.56 22.73
CA MET A 260 -15.65 7.95 22.82
C MET A 260 -14.71 8.27 21.66
N TYR A 261 -14.92 9.41 21.03
CA TYR A 261 -14.07 9.90 19.95
C TYR A 261 -13.64 11.32 20.26
N THR A 262 -12.48 11.70 19.75
CA THR A 262 -11.99 13.07 19.85
C THR A 262 -11.51 13.55 18.51
N LEU A 263 -11.66 14.84 18.29
CA LEU A 263 -11.24 15.51 17.08
C LEU A 263 -9.71 15.53 16.97
N CYS A 264 -9.20 15.26 15.77
CA CYS A 264 -7.78 15.34 15.41
C CYS A 264 -7.45 16.73 14.86
N LYS A 265 -6.19 17.15 15.01
CA LYS A 265 -5.70 18.43 14.44
C LYS A 265 -5.80 18.48 12.92
N SER A 266 -5.83 17.30 12.27
CA SER A 266 -5.94 17.14 10.83
C SER A 266 -7.21 17.75 10.22
N ILE A 267 -8.27 17.89 11.00
CA ILE A 267 -9.52 18.51 10.53
C ILE A 267 -9.30 19.95 10.02
N GLN A 268 -8.31 20.68 10.55
CA GLN A 268 -8.08 22.08 10.21
C GLN A 268 -7.76 22.30 8.73
N TRP A 269 -7.07 21.35 8.10
CA TRP A 269 -6.74 21.42 6.67
C TRP A 269 -7.72 20.59 5.84
N LEU A 270 -8.11 19.41 6.33
CA LEU A 270 -9.03 18.52 5.61
C LEU A 270 -10.43 19.12 5.42
N ALA A 271 -10.89 19.94 6.38
CA ALA A 271 -12.22 20.54 6.29
C ALA A 271 -12.37 21.53 5.14
N ASP A 272 -11.25 22.02 4.59
CA ASP A 272 -11.25 22.94 3.45
C ASP A 272 -11.18 22.24 2.10
N GLU A 273 -10.79 20.97 2.07
CA GLU A 273 -10.63 20.21 0.83
C GLU A 273 -11.99 19.91 0.16
N GLN A 274 -12.09 20.21 -1.13
CA GLN A 274 -13.35 20.11 -1.88
C GLN A 274 -13.91 18.68 -1.91
N HIS A 275 -13.03 17.69 -2.14
CA HIS A 275 -13.46 16.29 -2.21
C HIS A 275 -14.06 15.77 -0.90
N VAL A 276 -13.59 16.29 0.26
CA VAL A 276 -14.15 15.92 1.57
C VAL A 276 -15.56 16.47 1.72
N LYS A 277 -15.78 17.73 1.32
CA LYS A 277 -17.08 18.41 1.41
C LYS A 277 -18.13 17.68 0.57
N ASP A 278 -17.75 17.28 -0.64
CA ASP A 278 -18.63 16.65 -1.60
C ASP A 278 -18.94 15.18 -1.25
N GLU A 279 -17.98 14.45 -0.67
CA GLU A 279 -18.15 13.04 -0.31
C GLU A 279 -18.89 12.84 1.03
N CYS A 280 -18.77 13.78 1.99
CA CYS A 280 -19.26 13.55 3.35
C CYS A 280 -20.78 13.40 3.41
N GLY A 281 -21.54 14.37 2.88
CA GLY A 281 -23.01 14.38 2.94
C GLY A 281 -23.64 13.10 2.38
N PRO A 282 -23.32 12.68 1.13
CA PRO A 282 -23.83 11.45 0.53
C PRO A 282 -23.43 10.16 1.27
N TYR A 283 -22.29 10.16 1.96
CA TYR A 283 -21.86 8.98 2.72
C TYR A 283 -22.64 8.84 4.04
N VAL A 284 -22.85 9.95 4.77
CA VAL A 284 -23.43 9.93 6.12
C VAL A 284 -24.96 9.88 6.12
N VAL A 285 -25.61 10.22 5.01
CA VAL A 285 -27.07 10.23 4.92
C VAL A 285 -27.67 8.83 5.20
N LYS A 286 -28.74 8.80 5.99
CA LYS A 286 -29.47 7.57 6.29
C LYS A 286 -30.12 7.02 5.02
N PRO A 287 -30.05 5.71 4.75
CA PRO A 287 -30.72 5.10 3.61
C PRO A 287 -32.23 5.43 3.63
N GLY A 288 -32.69 6.19 2.64
CA GLY A 288 -34.09 6.63 2.51
C GLY A 288 -34.35 8.12 2.76
N SER A 289 -33.38 8.88 3.29
CA SER A 289 -33.48 10.35 3.32
C SER A 289 -33.06 10.93 1.96
N LYS A 290 -33.81 11.93 1.45
CA LYS A 290 -33.62 12.47 0.09
C LYS A 290 -32.60 13.60 0.00
N THR A 291 -32.33 14.31 1.09
CA THR A 291 -31.43 15.46 1.12
C THR A 291 -30.23 15.16 2.01
N PRO A 292 -29.00 15.15 1.44
CA PRO A 292 -27.80 15.05 2.27
C PRO A 292 -27.67 16.33 3.13
N PRO A 293 -27.24 16.20 4.38
CA PRO A 293 -26.94 17.35 5.23
C PRO A 293 -25.77 18.16 4.67
N ASP A 294 -25.82 19.48 4.86
CA ASP A 294 -24.78 20.39 4.38
C ASP A 294 -23.48 20.24 5.19
N TRP A 295 -22.35 20.48 4.52
CA TRP A 295 -21.02 20.36 5.14
C TRP A 295 -20.83 21.22 6.41
N PRO A 296 -21.28 22.49 6.49
CA PRO A 296 -21.11 23.30 7.69
C PRO A 296 -21.77 22.70 8.94
N ASP A 297 -22.94 22.08 8.78
CA ASP A 297 -23.66 21.42 9.88
C ASP A 297 -22.93 20.15 10.32
N LEU A 298 -22.43 19.36 9.37
CA LEU A 298 -21.60 18.19 9.66
C LEU A 298 -20.29 18.56 10.37
N LEU A 299 -19.64 19.63 9.92
CA LEU A 299 -18.42 20.14 10.53
C LEU A 299 -18.67 20.65 11.96
N HIS A 300 -19.80 21.34 12.19
CA HIS A 300 -20.22 21.73 13.52
C HIS A 300 -20.38 20.50 14.41
N LEU A 301 -21.06 19.46 13.94
CA LEU A 301 -21.24 18.20 14.65
C LEU A 301 -19.89 17.52 15.00
N TYR A 302 -18.93 17.47 14.07
CA TYR A 302 -17.59 16.96 14.33
C TYR A 302 -16.84 17.77 15.40
N SER A 303 -17.00 19.10 15.41
CA SER A 303 -16.32 19.97 16.38
C SER A 303 -16.73 19.74 17.84
N ARG A 304 -17.86 19.04 18.07
CA ARG A 304 -18.42 18.78 19.41
C ARG A 304 -17.93 17.48 20.05
N PHE A 305 -17.11 16.69 19.35
CA PHE A 305 -16.46 15.53 19.94
C PHE A 305 -15.38 15.96 20.95
N LYS A 306 -15.54 15.52 22.19
CA LYS A 306 -14.62 15.79 23.30
C LYS A 306 -14.32 14.50 24.05
N ILE A 307 -13.14 14.45 24.66
CA ILE A 307 -12.74 13.35 25.55
C ILE A 307 -13.73 13.29 26.72
N GLY A 308 -14.20 12.07 27.03
CA GLY A 308 -15.12 11.80 28.15
C GLY A 308 -16.60 11.81 27.78
N LYS A 309 -16.96 12.27 26.57
CA LYS A 309 -18.35 12.21 26.09
C LYS A 309 -18.54 11.02 25.16
N THR A 310 -19.57 10.21 25.42
CA THR A 310 -19.88 9.04 24.58
C THR A 310 -20.61 9.47 23.30
N VAL A 311 -20.54 8.64 22.26
CA VAL A 311 -21.33 8.84 21.03
C VAL A 311 -22.82 8.90 21.37
N PHE A 312 -23.30 8.10 22.31
CA PHE A 312 -24.69 8.12 22.77
C PHE A 312 -25.10 9.48 23.35
N GLU A 313 -24.31 10.03 24.29
CA GLU A 313 -24.58 11.34 24.88
C GLU A 313 -24.50 12.45 23.84
N TRP A 314 -23.52 12.37 22.93
CA TRP A 314 -23.38 13.33 21.83
C TRP A 314 -24.59 13.30 20.90
N MET A 315 -25.02 12.11 20.50
CA MET A 315 -26.19 11.92 19.63
C MET A 315 -27.45 12.51 20.24
N ARG A 316 -27.66 12.33 21.56
CA ARG A 316 -28.82 12.88 22.28
C ARG A 316 -28.77 14.39 22.46
N GLU A 317 -27.59 14.97 22.70
CA GLU A 317 -27.44 16.42 22.91
C GLU A 317 -27.72 17.22 21.63
N TYR A 318 -27.34 16.69 20.46
CA TYR A 318 -27.49 17.38 19.17
C TYR A 318 -28.63 16.82 18.30
N ASP A 319 -29.42 15.88 18.83
CA ASP A 319 -30.60 15.31 18.16
C ASP A 319 -30.34 14.83 16.72
N VAL A 320 -29.20 14.16 16.55
CA VAL A 320 -28.64 13.79 15.23
C VAL A 320 -29.57 12.89 14.43
N GLU A 321 -30.46 12.16 15.10
CA GLU A 321 -31.46 11.28 14.45
C GLU A 321 -32.47 12.08 13.63
N GLN A 322 -32.85 13.28 14.06
CA GLN A 322 -33.78 14.14 13.33
C GLN A 322 -33.17 14.75 12.06
N LEU A 323 -31.84 14.87 12.03
CA LEU A 323 -31.09 15.37 10.88
C LEU A 323 -30.94 14.32 9.76
N GLY A 324 -31.47 13.11 9.94
CA GLY A 324 -31.41 12.05 8.92
C GLY A 324 -30.00 11.50 8.70
N ILE A 325 -29.13 11.60 9.71
CA ILE A 325 -27.74 11.14 9.67
C ILE A 325 -27.65 9.70 10.21
N ASP A 326 -26.97 8.81 9.49
CA ASP A 326 -26.54 7.51 10.01
C ASP A 326 -25.29 7.72 10.88
N ILE A 327 -25.47 7.64 12.21
CA ILE A 327 -24.40 7.90 13.19
C ILE A 327 -23.17 7.03 12.95
N ARG A 328 -23.37 5.76 12.59
CA ARG A 328 -22.24 4.85 12.34
C ARG A 328 -21.45 5.33 11.13
N ARG A 329 -22.14 5.65 10.02
CA ARG A 329 -21.47 6.20 8.82
C ARG A 329 -20.82 7.55 9.09
N PHE A 330 -21.44 8.40 9.91
CA PHE A 330 -20.84 9.65 10.34
C PHE A 330 -19.50 9.42 11.06
N ILE A 331 -19.48 8.53 12.05
CA ILE A 331 -18.24 8.21 12.78
C ILE A 331 -17.22 7.52 11.88
N THR A 332 -17.61 6.54 11.06
CA THR A 332 -16.67 5.84 10.17
C THR A 332 -16.07 6.80 9.16
N PHE A 333 -16.84 7.73 8.57
CA PHE A 333 -16.29 8.75 7.67
C PHE A 333 -15.22 9.60 8.37
N GLY A 334 -15.50 10.05 9.58
CA GLY A 334 -14.55 10.81 10.39
C GLY A 334 -13.28 10.03 10.70
N VAL A 335 -13.38 8.72 10.98
CA VAL A 335 -12.20 7.86 11.22
C VAL A 335 -11.43 7.59 9.91
N ILE A 336 -12.13 7.30 8.81
CA ILE A 336 -11.54 7.00 7.50
C ILE A 336 -10.73 8.20 6.98
N LYS A 337 -11.31 9.40 7.04
CA LYS A 337 -10.64 10.63 6.62
C LYS A 337 -9.63 11.14 7.65
N GLY A 338 -9.63 10.59 8.87
CA GLY A 338 -8.70 10.95 9.94
C GLY A 338 -9.08 12.21 10.73
N PHE A 339 -10.36 12.62 10.70
CA PHE A 339 -10.90 13.70 11.53
C PHE A 339 -11.06 13.27 12.99
N LEU A 340 -11.45 12.01 13.19
CA LEU A 340 -11.73 11.46 14.50
C LEU A 340 -10.70 10.40 14.83
N ARG A 341 -10.19 10.45 16.05
CA ARG A 341 -9.49 9.31 16.66
C ARG A 341 -10.36 8.70 17.75
N ARG A 342 -10.33 7.38 17.81
CA ARG A 342 -10.94 6.61 18.88
C ARG A 342 -10.17 6.84 20.19
N VAL A 343 -10.91 7.06 21.28
CA VAL A 343 -10.38 7.02 22.64
C VAL A 343 -10.76 5.67 23.23
N HIS A 344 -9.75 4.84 23.51
CA HIS A 344 -9.95 3.50 24.07
C HIS A 344 -9.89 3.53 25.59
N ARG A 345 -10.58 2.56 26.21
CA ARG A 345 -10.60 2.33 27.65
C ARG A 345 -9.65 1.18 27.98
N TYR A 346 -8.72 1.42 28.89
CA TYR A 346 -7.70 0.47 29.34
C TYR A 346 -7.89 0.21 30.83
N PRO A 347 -8.52 -0.92 31.22
CA PRO A 347 -8.65 -1.27 32.61
C PRO A 347 -7.28 -1.68 33.19
N TYR A 348 -6.96 -1.09 34.34
CA TYR A 348 -5.75 -1.34 35.12
C TYR A 348 -6.15 -1.69 36.54
N LYS A 349 -5.53 -2.73 37.09
CA LYS A 349 -5.81 -3.23 38.43
C LYS A 349 -4.68 -2.90 39.39
N HIS A 350 -5.02 -2.29 40.53
CA HIS A 350 -4.05 -1.91 41.57
C HIS A 350 -3.82 -2.99 42.63
N SER A 351 -4.89 -3.72 43.04
CA SER A 351 -4.82 -4.84 44.00
C SER A 351 -5.97 -5.82 43.76
N CYS A 352 -5.81 -7.08 44.17
CA CYS A 352 -6.81 -8.15 43.96
C CYS A 352 -7.58 -8.41 45.25
N PHE A 353 -8.90 -8.26 45.24
CA PHE A 353 -9.76 -8.95 46.21
C PHE A 353 -10.61 -9.96 45.45
N ALA A 354 -10.11 -11.20 45.35
CA ALA A 354 -10.85 -12.28 44.73
C ALA A 354 -11.84 -12.86 45.75
N ASN A 355 -13.08 -12.37 45.75
CA ASN A 355 -14.20 -13.10 46.33
C ASN A 355 -14.99 -13.77 45.20
N VAL A 356 -15.36 -15.03 45.43
CA VAL A 356 -16.06 -15.91 44.50
C VAL A 356 -17.31 -15.22 43.92
N THR A 357 -17.30 -14.76 42.65
CA THR A 357 -18.46 -14.32 41.83
C THR A 357 -18.02 -14.02 40.34
N PRO A 358 -18.90 -13.51 39.45
CA PRO A 358 -19.41 -14.12 38.22
C PRO A 358 -18.59 -13.75 36.97
N TYR A 359 -17.26 -13.73 37.06
CA TYR A 359 -16.38 -13.33 35.96
C TYR A 359 -15.40 -14.46 35.59
N PRO A 360 -14.94 -14.55 34.32
CA PRO A 360 -13.95 -15.53 33.92
C PRO A 360 -12.61 -15.28 34.64
N PRO A 361 -12.00 -16.26 35.33
CA PRO A 361 -10.73 -16.05 36.03
C PRO A 361 -9.58 -15.66 35.09
N GLN A 362 -9.68 -16.09 33.82
CA GLN A 362 -8.75 -15.75 32.75
C GLN A 362 -8.78 -14.26 32.35
N LEU A 363 -9.74 -13.47 32.84
CA LEU A 363 -9.83 -12.02 32.58
C LEU A 363 -8.77 -11.23 33.34
N ILE A 364 -8.40 -11.67 34.54
CA ILE A 364 -7.52 -10.92 35.46
C ILE A 364 -6.17 -10.51 34.83
N PRO A 365 -5.47 -11.38 34.09
CA PRO A 365 -4.20 -11.02 33.46
C PRO A 365 -4.30 -9.91 32.41
N PHE A 366 -5.50 -9.65 31.86
CA PHE A 366 -5.73 -8.61 30.84
C PHE A 366 -6.05 -7.23 31.44
N LEU A 367 -6.05 -7.11 32.77
CA LEU A 367 -6.27 -5.83 33.48
C LEU A 367 -4.94 -5.14 33.82
N ASP A 368 -4.03 -5.13 32.85
CA ASP A 368 -2.65 -4.63 32.95
C ASP A 368 -2.49 -3.18 32.47
N GLY A 369 -3.53 -2.60 31.87
CA GLY A 369 -3.50 -1.27 31.28
C GLY A 369 -3.00 -1.22 29.83
N ASP A 370 -2.66 -2.36 29.23
CA ASP A 370 -2.19 -2.47 27.84
C ASP A 370 -3.27 -3.01 26.89
N HIS A 371 -4.23 -3.79 27.40
CA HIS A 371 -5.34 -4.33 26.63
C HIS A 371 -6.58 -3.44 26.75
N HIS A 372 -7.14 -2.99 25.63
CA HIS A 372 -8.34 -2.15 25.66
C HIS A 372 -9.63 -2.98 25.76
N THR A 373 -10.73 -2.33 26.16
CA THR A 373 -12.03 -3.00 26.36
C THR A 373 -12.57 -3.75 25.16
N ASP A 374 -12.32 -3.28 23.94
CA ASP A 374 -12.82 -3.95 22.72
C ASP A 374 -12.10 -5.28 22.45
N GLU A 375 -10.80 -5.37 22.76
CA GLU A 375 -10.01 -6.60 22.64
C GLU A 375 -10.49 -7.63 23.67
N ILE A 376 -10.63 -7.19 24.92
CA ILE A 376 -11.16 -8.01 26.01
C ILE A 376 -12.58 -8.47 25.67
N GLY A 377 -13.42 -7.57 25.18
CA GLY A 377 -14.80 -7.86 24.78
C GLY A 377 -14.89 -8.95 23.73
N VAL A 378 -14.07 -8.87 22.67
CA VAL A 378 -14.02 -9.88 21.61
C VAL A 378 -13.48 -11.22 22.14
N ARG A 379 -12.44 -11.20 22.97
CA ARG A 379 -11.84 -12.42 23.52
C ARG A 379 -12.77 -13.20 24.44
N PHE A 380 -13.55 -12.50 25.25
CA PHE A 380 -14.50 -13.12 26.19
C PHE A 380 -15.94 -13.16 25.68
N GLY A 381 -16.21 -12.65 24.47
CA GLY A 381 -17.55 -12.63 23.87
C GLY A 381 -18.55 -11.75 24.64
N CYS A 382 -18.09 -10.66 25.25
CA CYS A 382 -18.91 -9.79 26.09
C CYS A 382 -18.96 -8.34 25.56
N GLY A 383 -20.07 -7.66 25.84
CA GLY A 383 -20.22 -6.23 25.56
C GLY A 383 -19.72 -5.37 26.71
N TRP A 384 -19.59 -4.05 26.48
CA TRP A 384 -19.17 -3.10 27.51
C TRP A 384 -19.98 -3.17 28.82
N PRO A 385 -21.33 -3.28 28.83
CA PRO A 385 -22.09 -3.34 30.09
C PRO A 385 -21.72 -4.54 30.97
N GLN A 386 -21.58 -5.73 30.35
CA GLN A 386 -21.19 -6.94 31.06
C GLN A 386 -19.73 -6.87 31.54
N LEU A 387 -18.82 -6.36 30.70
CA LEU A 387 -17.44 -6.17 31.10
C LEU A 387 -17.34 -5.18 32.27
N GLN A 388 -18.15 -4.12 32.28
CA GLN A 388 -18.19 -3.14 33.36
C GLN A 388 -18.63 -3.77 34.68
N GLU A 389 -19.64 -4.64 34.68
CA GLU A 389 -20.06 -5.42 35.87
C GLU A 389 -18.92 -6.30 36.38
N TRP A 390 -18.18 -6.97 35.49
CA TRP A 390 -17.03 -7.77 35.87
C TRP A 390 -15.90 -6.93 36.48
N LEU A 391 -15.61 -5.75 35.93
CA LEU A 391 -14.61 -4.84 36.46
C LEU A 391 -14.99 -4.33 37.86
N ILE A 392 -16.26 -4.00 38.09
CA ILE A 392 -16.78 -3.58 39.41
C ILE A 392 -16.62 -4.73 40.42
N ALA A 393 -17.01 -5.95 40.05
CA ALA A 393 -16.88 -7.12 40.92
C ALA A 393 -15.41 -7.42 41.28
N ILE A 394 -14.49 -7.32 40.31
CA ILE A 394 -13.05 -7.55 40.53
C ILE A 394 -12.42 -6.47 41.43
N GLY A 395 -12.85 -5.23 41.28
CA GLY A 395 -12.32 -4.11 42.06
C GLY A 395 -12.93 -3.95 43.45
N GLY A 396 -14.03 -4.65 43.74
CA GLY A 396 -14.82 -4.50 44.97
C GLY A 396 -15.56 -3.15 45.05
N GLY A 397 -15.91 -2.59 43.89
CA GLY A 397 -16.60 -1.30 43.79
C GLY A 397 -18.11 -1.40 43.97
N GLU A 398 -18.76 -0.27 44.29
CA GLU A 398 -20.21 -0.18 44.45
C GLU A 398 -20.91 0.36 43.20
N SER A 399 -20.18 1.07 42.33
CA SER A 399 -20.76 1.77 41.17
C SER A 399 -19.79 1.87 40.00
N PRO A 400 -20.28 2.10 38.77
CA PRO A 400 -19.44 2.25 37.59
C PRO A 400 -18.49 3.46 37.63
N GLU A 401 -18.77 4.47 38.46
CA GLU A 401 -17.88 5.61 38.70
C GLU A 401 -16.86 5.33 39.81
N LYS A 402 -17.12 4.32 40.65
CA LYS A 402 -16.29 3.91 41.79
C LYS A 402 -16.00 2.42 41.74
N MET A 403 -15.15 2.03 40.79
CA MET A 403 -14.74 0.64 40.55
C MET A 403 -13.75 0.06 41.60
N GLY A 404 -13.54 0.75 42.73
CA GLY A 404 -12.64 0.28 43.80
C GLY A 404 -11.19 0.19 43.33
N ASN A 405 -10.60 -1.00 43.37
CA ASN A 405 -9.19 -1.26 43.04
C ASN A 405 -8.90 -1.39 41.54
N VAL A 406 -9.91 -1.21 40.69
CA VAL A 406 -9.77 -1.16 39.23
C VAL A 406 -9.94 0.28 38.77
N VAL A 407 -9.04 0.73 37.91
CA VAL A 407 -9.05 2.06 37.29
C VAL A 407 -9.13 1.89 35.78
N VAL A 408 -9.96 2.66 35.10
CA VAL A 408 -10.04 2.63 33.63
C VAL A 408 -9.39 3.89 33.08
N ILE A 409 -8.26 3.72 32.41
CA ILE A 409 -7.52 4.81 31.77
C ILE A 409 -8.06 5.00 30.36
N CYS A 410 -8.39 6.24 29.98
CA CYS A 410 -8.86 6.57 28.64
C CYS A 410 -7.73 7.20 27.82
N ARG A 411 -7.36 6.63 26.65
CA ARG A 411 -6.25 7.10 25.81
C ARG A 411 -6.62 7.20 24.34
#